data_AF-A0A0T6B557-F1
#
_entry.id   AF-A0A0T6B557-F1
#
_cell.length_a   1.000
_cell.length_b   1.000
_cell.length_c   1.000
_cell.angle_alpha   90.00
_cell.angle_beta   90.00
_cell.angle_gamma   90.00
#
_symmetry.space_group_name_H-M   'P 1'
#
loop_
_entity.id
_entity.type
_entity.pdbx_description
1 polymer ?
#
loop_
_entity_poly.entity_id
_entity_poly.type
_entity_poly.pdbx_seq_one_letter_code
_entity_poly.pdbx_strand_id
1 'polypeptide(L)'
;MLKDIGVEWVILGHSERRHIFCESDELIAEKVKHALENGLKVIACVGETLDEREAGKTEEVVFRQTQAIKDQISNWDNVVIAYEPVWAIGTGKTATPQQAQDVHQALRCWFDGKVGAEVANCIRIQYGGSVTEKNCKELASQPDIDGFLVGGASLKPEFV
;
A
#
# COMPACT_ATOMS: atom_id res chain seq x y z
N MET A 1 1.42 15.20 18.55
CA MET A 1 1.90 14.04 19.36
C MET A 1 3.02 13.29 18.63
N LEU A 2 2.76 12.57 17.52
CA LEU A 2 3.80 11.79 16.82
C LEU A 2 5.06 12.60 16.44
N LYS A 3 4.88 13.77 15.81
CA LYS A 3 6.01 14.65 15.47
C LYS A 3 6.79 15.18 16.67
N ASP A 4 6.12 15.40 17.78
CA ASP A 4 6.73 15.93 19.00
C ASP A 4 7.77 14.95 19.58
N ILE A 5 7.54 13.65 19.36
CA ILE A 5 8.47 12.58 19.75
C ILE A 5 9.38 12.14 18.59
N GLY A 6 9.46 12.90 17.50
CA GLY A 6 10.38 12.64 16.38
C GLY A 6 9.94 11.54 15.40
N VAL A 7 8.68 11.08 15.46
CA VAL A 7 8.15 10.14 14.46
C VAL A 7 7.92 10.85 13.14
N GLU A 8 8.47 10.32 12.05
CA GLU A 8 8.35 10.89 10.70
C GLU A 8 7.23 10.27 9.85
N TRP A 9 6.86 9.02 10.11
CA TRP A 9 5.97 8.23 9.27
C TRP A 9 4.72 7.77 10.01
N VAL A 10 3.61 7.63 9.27
CA VAL A 10 2.38 7.00 9.75
C VAL A 10 1.82 6.03 8.71
N ILE A 11 1.36 4.87 9.17
CA ILE A 11 0.63 3.90 8.34
C ILE A 11 -0.86 4.24 8.43
N LEU A 12 -1.52 4.40 7.29
CA LEU A 12 -2.94 4.73 7.20
C LEU A 12 -3.65 3.80 6.22
N GLY A 13 -4.87 3.41 6.58
CA GLY A 13 -5.68 2.52 5.76
C GLY A 13 -5.24 1.05 5.76
N HIS A 14 -4.44 0.62 6.74
CA HIS A 14 -4.13 -0.80 6.91
C HIS A 14 -5.41 -1.66 6.93
N SER A 15 -5.36 -2.85 6.36
CA SER A 15 -6.52 -3.74 6.19
C SER A 15 -7.31 -3.97 7.49
N GLU A 16 -6.61 -4.17 8.62
CA GLU A 16 -7.23 -4.34 9.93
C GLU A 16 -8.05 -3.11 10.34
N ARG A 17 -7.56 -1.90 10.06
CA ARG A 17 -8.27 -0.64 10.35
C ARG A 17 -9.54 -0.53 9.50
N ARG A 18 -9.48 -0.95 8.24
CA ARG A 18 -10.62 -1.00 7.33
C ARG A 18 -11.66 -2.04 7.74
N HIS A 19 -11.24 -3.27 8.04
CA HIS A 19 -12.16 -4.40 8.18
C HIS A 19 -12.58 -4.70 9.63
N ILE A 20 -11.70 -4.48 10.61
CA ILE A 20 -12.03 -4.72 12.04
C ILE A 20 -12.64 -3.47 12.67
N PHE A 21 -12.11 -2.29 12.31
CA PHE A 21 -12.53 -1.02 12.89
C PHE A 21 -13.38 -0.16 11.97
N CYS A 22 -13.72 -0.69 10.79
CA CYS A 22 -14.65 -0.08 9.84
C CYS A 22 -14.25 1.33 9.38
N GLU A 23 -12.95 1.59 9.24
CA GLU A 23 -12.48 2.86 8.66
C GLU A 23 -12.77 2.90 7.16
N SER A 24 -13.57 3.89 6.73
CA SER A 24 -13.95 4.07 5.32
C SER A 24 -12.84 4.72 4.50
N ASP A 25 -12.97 4.67 3.16
CA ASP A 25 -12.04 5.32 2.24
C ASP A 25 -11.98 6.83 2.45
N GLU A 26 -13.12 7.46 2.74
CA GLU A 26 -13.24 8.90 3.00
C GLU A 26 -12.47 9.28 4.25
N LEU A 27 -12.68 8.55 5.36
CA LEU A 27 -11.98 8.79 6.62
C LEU A 27 -10.47 8.60 6.46
N ILE A 28 -10.05 7.58 5.70
CA ILE A 28 -8.64 7.32 5.45
C ILE A 28 -8.04 8.45 4.62
N ALA A 29 -8.71 8.91 3.56
CA ALA A 29 -8.26 10.03 2.75
C ALA A 29 -8.13 11.33 3.56
N GLU A 30 -9.08 11.61 4.46
CA GLU A 30 -9.00 12.74 5.40
C GLU A 30 -7.78 12.62 6.33
N LYS A 31 -7.50 11.43 6.87
CA LYS A 31 -6.31 11.18 7.69
C LYS A 31 -5.01 11.36 6.90
N VAL A 32 -4.96 10.90 5.64
CA VAL A 32 -3.77 11.06 4.77
C VAL A 32 -3.48 12.54 4.57
N LYS A 33 -4.49 13.32 4.18
CA LYS A 33 -4.37 14.77 4.01
C LYS A 33 -3.88 15.44 5.30
N HIS A 34 -4.53 15.15 6.44
CA HIS A 34 -4.17 15.75 7.71
C HIS A 34 -2.73 15.40 8.16
N ALA A 35 -2.30 14.15 7.95
CA ALA A 35 -0.94 13.73 8.27
C ALA A 35 0.11 14.50 7.46
N LEU A 36 -0.10 14.62 6.14
CA LEU A 36 0.78 15.35 5.24
C LEU A 36 0.82 16.85 5.55
N GLU A 37 -0.32 17.49 5.82
CA GLU A 37 -0.41 18.91 6.21
C GLU A 37 0.37 19.21 7.51
N ASN A 38 0.50 18.21 8.39
CA ASN A 38 1.27 18.33 9.62
C ASN A 38 2.74 17.94 9.44
N GLY A 39 3.16 17.52 8.24
CA GLY A 39 4.54 17.18 7.91
C GLY A 39 4.96 15.77 8.34
N LEU A 40 4.01 14.84 8.47
CA LEU A 40 4.30 13.41 8.48
C LEU A 40 4.35 12.89 7.05
N LYS A 41 5.14 11.85 6.83
CA LYS A 41 5.12 11.04 5.61
C LYS A 41 4.13 9.88 5.81
N VAL A 42 3.51 9.41 4.73
CA VAL A 42 2.40 8.45 4.80
C VAL A 42 2.72 7.17 4.03
N ILE A 43 2.53 6.03 4.68
CA ILE A 43 2.37 4.74 4.01
C ILE A 43 0.87 4.47 3.95
N ALA A 44 0.29 4.58 2.76
CA ALA A 44 -1.14 4.40 2.52
C ALA A 44 -1.41 2.99 1.98
N CYS A 45 -2.16 2.21 2.75
CA CYS A 45 -2.45 0.82 2.39
C CYS A 45 -3.74 0.69 1.56
N VAL A 46 -3.64 -0.12 0.51
CA VAL A 46 -4.73 -0.49 -0.38
C VAL A 46 -4.69 -1.99 -0.67
N GLY A 47 -5.83 -2.60 -0.95
CA GLY A 47 -5.88 -4.03 -1.22
C GLY A 47 -7.30 -4.57 -1.25
N GLU A 48 -7.45 -5.68 -1.95
CA GLU A 48 -8.70 -6.40 -2.11
C GLU A 48 -8.83 -7.59 -1.14
N THR A 49 -10.06 -7.93 -0.80
CA THR A 49 -10.43 -9.18 -0.11
C THR A 49 -10.37 -10.39 -1.04
N LEU A 50 -10.42 -11.60 -0.47
CA LEU A 50 -10.43 -12.83 -1.27
C LEU A 50 -11.63 -12.86 -2.23
N ASP A 51 -12.82 -12.53 -1.73
CA ASP A 51 -14.06 -12.53 -2.52
C ASP A 51 -14.00 -11.52 -3.68
N GLU A 52 -13.43 -10.33 -3.44
CA GLU A 52 -13.23 -9.33 -4.49
C GLU A 52 -12.23 -9.81 -5.55
N ARG A 53 -11.15 -10.50 -5.15
CA ARG A 53 -10.20 -11.08 -6.08
C ARG A 53 -10.82 -12.19 -6.93
N GLU A 54 -11.52 -13.12 -6.30
CA GLU A 54 -12.22 -14.22 -6.98
C GLU A 54 -13.32 -13.71 -7.93
N ALA A 55 -13.90 -12.54 -7.63
CA ALA A 55 -14.83 -11.84 -8.50
C ALA A 55 -14.15 -11.00 -9.61
N GLY A 56 -12.82 -10.98 -9.70
CA GLY A 56 -12.08 -10.21 -10.71
C GLY A 56 -12.09 -8.70 -10.47
N LYS A 57 -12.28 -8.25 -9.22
CA LYS A 57 -12.42 -6.84 -8.85
C LYS A 57 -11.18 -6.19 -8.25
N THR A 58 -10.02 -6.86 -8.30
CA THR A 58 -8.78 -6.34 -7.68
C THR A 58 -8.49 -4.89 -8.10
N GLU A 59 -8.46 -4.62 -9.41
CA GLU A 59 -8.22 -3.26 -9.94
C GLU A 59 -9.28 -2.25 -9.50
N GLU A 60 -10.57 -2.62 -9.59
CA GLU A 60 -11.68 -1.76 -9.15
C GLU A 60 -11.50 -1.31 -7.70
N VAL A 61 -11.12 -2.24 -6.82
CA VAL A 61 -10.95 -1.98 -5.39
C VAL A 61 -9.74 -1.09 -5.13
N VAL A 62 -8.56 -1.46 -5.63
CA VAL A 62 -7.33 -0.69 -5.35
C VAL A 62 -7.39 0.70 -6.00
N PHE A 63 -8.01 0.84 -7.18
CA PHE A 63 -8.21 2.14 -7.81
C PHE A 63 -9.21 3.00 -7.06
N ARG A 64 -10.34 2.44 -6.57
CA ARG A 64 -11.31 3.18 -5.74
C ARG A 64 -10.66 3.71 -4.46
N GLN A 65 -9.90 2.86 -3.76
CA GLN A 65 -9.21 3.25 -2.53
C GLN A 65 -8.13 4.32 -2.79
N THR A 66 -7.36 4.18 -3.87
CA THR A 66 -6.32 5.16 -4.26
C THR A 66 -6.93 6.48 -4.75
N GLN A 67 -8.04 6.41 -5.48
CA GLN A 67 -8.81 7.57 -5.96
C GLN A 67 -9.30 8.44 -4.81
N ALA A 68 -9.84 7.83 -3.73
CA ALA A 68 -10.28 8.57 -2.56
C ALA A 68 -9.16 9.43 -1.95
N ILE A 69 -7.93 8.90 -1.87
CA ILE A 69 -6.75 9.64 -1.42
C ILE A 69 -6.41 10.77 -2.39
N LYS A 70 -6.35 10.46 -3.69
CA LYS A 70 -6.07 11.43 -4.77
C LYS A 70 -7.06 12.60 -4.81
N ASP A 71 -8.29 12.42 -4.35
CA ASP A 71 -9.27 13.49 -4.30
C ASP A 71 -9.08 14.45 -3.11
N GLN A 72 -8.25 14.07 -2.12
CA GLN A 72 -7.91 14.92 -0.97
C GLN A 72 -6.53 15.56 -1.06
N ILE A 73 -5.62 15.04 -1.89
CA ILE A 73 -4.23 15.50 -1.98
C ILE A 73 -3.80 15.71 -3.43
N SER A 74 -2.85 16.64 -3.64
CA SER A 74 -2.25 16.89 -4.97
C SER A 74 -0.76 16.56 -5.02
N ASN A 75 -0.04 16.61 -3.89
CA ASN A 75 1.38 16.29 -3.79
C ASN A 75 1.56 14.87 -3.21
N TRP A 76 2.41 14.07 -3.86
CA TRP A 76 2.67 12.65 -3.53
C TRP A 76 4.10 12.39 -3.04
N ASP A 77 4.95 13.41 -2.92
CA ASP A 77 6.39 13.29 -2.61
C ASP A 77 6.65 12.57 -1.28
N ASN A 78 5.72 12.71 -0.33
CA ASN A 78 5.78 12.13 1.00
C ASN A 78 4.82 10.94 1.19
N VAL A 79 4.41 10.29 0.10
CA VAL A 79 3.49 9.15 0.10
C VAL A 79 4.18 7.90 -0.44
N VAL A 80 3.90 6.76 0.19
CA VAL A 80 4.17 5.41 -0.30
C VAL A 80 2.84 4.69 -0.39
N ILE A 81 2.60 3.96 -1.47
CA ILE A 81 1.48 3.03 -1.55
C ILE A 81 1.96 1.66 -1.08
N ALA A 82 1.24 1.05 -0.16
CA ALA A 82 1.42 -0.36 0.20
C ALA A 82 0.25 -1.16 -0.36
N TYR A 83 0.51 -1.98 -1.39
CA TYR A 83 -0.43 -2.96 -1.88
C TYR A 83 -0.40 -4.20 -0.98
N GLU A 84 -1.48 -4.42 -0.25
CA GLU A 84 -1.64 -5.49 0.72
C GLU A 84 -2.90 -6.31 0.42
N PRO A 85 -2.83 -7.34 -0.44
CA PRO A 85 -3.97 -8.22 -0.66
C PRO A 85 -4.40 -8.84 0.67
N VAL A 86 -5.62 -8.56 1.13
CA VAL A 86 -6.07 -8.85 2.50
C VAL A 86 -5.98 -10.34 2.80
N TRP A 87 -6.23 -11.16 1.79
CA TRP A 87 -6.15 -12.62 1.86
C TRP A 87 -4.73 -13.18 2.04
N ALA A 88 -3.69 -12.37 1.82
CA ALA A 88 -2.28 -12.70 2.01
C ALA A 88 -1.71 -12.17 3.35
N ILE A 89 -2.50 -11.46 4.17
CA ILE A 89 -2.03 -10.87 5.43
C ILE A 89 -2.18 -11.89 6.56
N GLY A 90 -1.06 -12.33 7.15
CA GLY A 90 -1.05 -13.22 8.31
C GLY A 90 -1.54 -14.66 8.06
N THR A 91 -1.90 -15.01 6.82
CA THR A 91 -2.43 -16.34 6.47
C THR A 91 -1.36 -17.35 6.06
N GLY A 92 -0.13 -16.89 5.81
CA GLY A 92 0.94 -17.69 5.21
C GLY A 92 0.74 -17.94 3.70
N LYS A 93 -0.39 -17.50 3.12
CA LYS A 93 -0.55 -17.41 1.67
C LYS A 93 0.11 -16.12 1.19
N THR A 94 0.90 -16.22 0.14
CA THR A 94 1.55 -15.07 -0.52
C THR A 94 1.01 -15.00 -1.94
N ALA A 95 0.81 -13.81 -2.47
CA ALA A 95 0.61 -13.65 -3.91
C ALA A 95 1.85 -14.16 -4.64
N THR A 96 1.66 -14.75 -5.82
CA THR A 96 2.83 -15.05 -6.66
C THR A 96 3.50 -13.74 -7.07
N PRO A 97 4.81 -13.74 -7.37
CA PRO A 97 5.48 -12.52 -7.84
C PRO A 97 4.79 -11.88 -9.03
N GLN A 98 4.30 -12.68 -9.99
CA GLN A 98 3.54 -12.18 -11.12
C GLN A 98 2.23 -11.51 -10.68
N GLN A 99 1.49 -12.11 -9.75
CA GLN A 99 0.24 -11.52 -9.24
C GLN A 99 0.46 -10.19 -8.53
N ALA A 100 1.57 -10.05 -7.79
CA ALA A 100 1.94 -8.78 -7.16
C ALA A 100 2.37 -7.75 -8.23
N GLN A 101 3.22 -8.17 -9.17
CA GLN A 101 3.69 -7.35 -10.29
C GLN A 101 2.53 -6.79 -11.12
N ASP A 102 1.54 -7.60 -11.48
CA ASP A 102 0.40 -7.19 -12.30
C ASP A 102 -0.38 -6.03 -11.62
N VAL A 103 -0.61 -6.13 -10.31
CA VAL A 103 -1.34 -5.09 -9.57
C VAL A 103 -0.49 -3.83 -9.37
N HIS A 104 0.81 -3.99 -9.10
CA HIS A 104 1.73 -2.85 -9.00
C HIS A 104 1.83 -2.08 -10.32
N GLN A 105 1.96 -2.79 -11.44
CA GLN A 105 1.96 -2.20 -12.77
C GLN A 105 0.62 -1.48 -13.05
N ALA A 106 -0.50 -2.11 -12.73
CA ALA A 106 -1.82 -1.50 -12.90
C ALA A 106 -1.98 -0.21 -12.08
N LEU A 107 -1.52 -0.20 -10.82
CA LEU A 107 -1.47 1.01 -9.98
C LEU A 107 -0.55 2.07 -10.58
N ARG A 108 0.64 1.71 -11.08
CA ARG A 108 1.56 2.68 -11.70
C ARG A 108 0.95 3.30 -12.96
N CYS A 109 0.31 2.50 -13.82
CA CYS A 109 -0.47 2.98 -14.96
C CYS A 109 -1.62 3.90 -14.55
N TRP A 110 -2.29 3.59 -13.43
CA TRP A 110 -3.32 4.45 -12.87
C TRP A 110 -2.75 5.80 -12.43
N PHE A 111 -1.58 5.82 -11.76
CA PHE A 111 -0.90 7.06 -11.39
C PHE A 111 -0.51 7.89 -12.61
N ASP A 112 0.01 7.24 -13.66
CA ASP A 112 0.40 7.92 -14.90
C ASP A 112 -0.81 8.64 -15.52
N GLY A 113 -1.95 7.95 -15.62
CA GLY A 113 -3.16 8.50 -16.23
C GLY A 113 -3.98 9.46 -15.35
N LYS A 114 -3.87 9.39 -14.02
CA LYS A 114 -4.73 10.15 -13.09
C LYS A 114 -4.01 11.25 -12.32
N VAL A 115 -2.69 11.15 -12.17
CA VAL A 115 -1.87 12.11 -11.42
C VAL A 115 -0.80 12.72 -12.32
N GLY A 116 -0.10 11.87 -13.09
CA GLY A 116 0.87 12.29 -14.10
C GLY A 116 2.13 11.42 -14.07
N ALA A 117 2.81 11.37 -15.23
CA ALA A 117 3.99 10.52 -15.46
C ALA A 117 5.13 10.72 -14.45
N GLU A 118 5.38 11.96 -14.03
CA GLU A 118 6.43 12.25 -13.04
C GLU A 118 6.16 11.55 -11.71
N VAL A 119 4.93 11.65 -11.19
CA VAL A 119 4.52 10.96 -9.96
C VAL A 119 4.55 9.45 -10.15
N ALA A 120 4.03 8.94 -11.28
CA ALA A 120 4.02 7.50 -11.56
C ALA A 120 5.43 6.88 -11.57
N ASN A 121 6.42 7.61 -12.07
CA ASN A 121 7.81 7.16 -12.12
C ASN A 121 8.54 7.25 -10.76
N CYS A 122 8.10 8.14 -9.87
CA CYS A 122 8.78 8.39 -8.60
C CYS A 122 8.10 7.73 -7.39
N ILE A 123 6.80 7.47 -7.48
CA ILE A 123 6.04 6.89 -6.38
C ILE A 123 6.52 5.47 -6.10
N ARG A 124 6.73 5.18 -4.82
CA ARG A 124 7.05 3.84 -4.36
C ARG A 124 5.76 3.06 -4.10
N ILE A 125 5.66 1.89 -4.70
CA ILE A 125 4.59 0.92 -4.50
C ILE A 125 5.21 -0.33 -3.86
N GLN A 126 4.93 -0.53 -2.57
CA GLN A 126 5.44 -1.65 -1.78
C GLN A 126 4.42 -2.79 -1.75
N TYR A 127 4.92 -4.02 -1.61
CA TYR A 127 4.10 -5.20 -1.39
C TYR A 127 4.02 -5.57 0.10
N GLY A 128 2.83 -5.81 0.65
CA GLY A 128 2.63 -6.17 2.06
C GLY A 128 1.76 -7.39 2.29
N GLY A 129 2.13 -8.54 1.74
CA GLY A 129 1.45 -9.83 1.99
C GLY A 129 2.43 -10.96 2.29
N SER A 130 2.48 -11.45 3.54
CA SER A 130 3.29 -12.63 3.94
C SER A 130 4.74 -12.67 3.41
N VAL A 131 5.43 -11.53 3.39
CA VAL A 131 6.85 -11.44 2.97
C VAL A 131 7.76 -12.14 3.98
N THR A 132 8.73 -12.90 3.49
CA THR A 132 9.74 -13.64 4.26
C THR A 132 11.10 -13.62 3.55
N GLU A 133 12.18 -14.01 4.24
CA GLU A 133 13.52 -14.19 3.65
C GLU A 133 13.54 -15.11 2.41
N LYS A 134 12.56 -16.03 2.31
CA LYS A 134 12.50 -17.05 1.27
C LYS A 134 11.90 -16.54 -0.03
N ASN A 135 10.97 -15.59 0.04
CA ASN A 135 10.23 -15.07 -1.12
C ASN A 135 10.60 -13.63 -1.49
N CYS A 136 11.24 -12.87 -0.60
CA CYS A 136 11.49 -11.45 -0.82
C CYS A 136 12.39 -11.18 -2.04
N LYS A 137 13.37 -12.04 -2.33
CA LYS A 137 14.26 -11.87 -3.50
C LYS A 137 13.53 -12.01 -4.82
N GLU A 138 12.59 -12.95 -4.91
CA GLU A 138 11.81 -13.17 -6.13
C GLU A 138 10.79 -12.05 -6.33
N LEU A 139 10.12 -11.62 -5.26
CA LEU A 139 9.23 -10.45 -5.28
C LEU A 139 10.00 -9.17 -5.65
N ALA A 140 11.16 -8.91 -5.06
CA ALA A 140 11.96 -7.71 -5.33
C ALA A 140 12.59 -7.71 -6.73
N SER A 141 12.59 -8.84 -7.44
CA SER A 141 13.05 -8.90 -8.83
C SER A 141 12.01 -8.39 -9.83
N GLN A 142 10.77 -8.17 -9.39
CA GLN A 142 9.70 -7.64 -10.23
C GLN A 142 9.87 -6.13 -10.42
N PRO A 143 9.70 -5.61 -11.64
CA PRO A 143 10.10 -4.25 -12.00
C PRO A 143 9.30 -3.15 -11.31
N ASP A 144 8.05 -3.41 -10.90
CA ASP A 144 7.19 -2.40 -10.27
C ASP A 144 7.05 -2.57 -8.75
N ILE A 145 7.78 -3.51 -8.15
CA ILE A 145 7.78 -3.74 -6.69
C ILE A 145 8.94 -2.97 -6.05
N ASP A 146 8.62 -1.85 -5.39
CA ASP A 146 9.61 -0.90 -4.86
C ASP A 146 10.02 -1.17 -3.40
N GLY A 147 9.65 -2.34 -2.87
CA GLY A 147 9.96 -2.76 -1.50
C GLY A 147 8.79 -3.44 -0.81
N PHE A 148 8.85 -3.49 0.52
CA PHE A 148 7.92 -4.29 1.32
C PHE A 148 7.40 -3.55 2.55
N LEU A 149 6.14 -3.81 2.89
CA LEU A 149 5.58 -3.54 4.22
C LEU A 149 5.49 -4.89 4.96
N VAL A 150 6.36 -5.10 5.96
CA VAL A 150 6.55 -6.42 6.58
C VAL A 150 5.92 -6.48 7.95
N GLY A 151 4.92 -7.35 8.12
CA GLY A 151 4.28 -7.64 9.41
C GLY A 151 5.11 -8.60 10.27
N GLY A 152 4.67 -9.85 10.43
CA GLY A 152 5.25 -10.79 11.39
C GLY A 152 6.74 -11.12 11.23
N ALA A 153 7.30 -11.01 10.02
CA ALA A 153 8.74 -11.21 9.82
C ALA A 153 9.60 -10.03 10.33
N SER A 154 9.03 -8.82 10.51
CA SER A 154 9.76 -7.66 11.05
C SER A 154 10.19 -7.83 12.51
N LEU A 155 9.59 -8.80 13.21
CA LEU A 155 9.89 -9.13 14.60
C LEU A 155 10.96 -10.23 14.73
N LYS A 156 11.62 -10.60 13.64
CA LYS A 156 12.56 -11.72 13.59
C LYS A 156 13.95 -11.29 13.12
N PRO A 157 15.02 -12.05 13.45
CA PRO A 157 16.39 -11.73 13.05
C PRO A 157 16.61 -11.66 11.53
N GLU A 158 15.75 -12.31 10.75
CA GLU A 158 15.83 -12.30 9.30
C GLU A 158 15.44 -10.94 8.68
N PHE A 159 14.84 -10.03 9.47
CA PHE A 159 14.58 -8.65 9.08
C PHE A 159 15.83 -7.79 9.33
N VAL A 160 16.55 -7.51 8.25
CA VAL A 160 17.83 -6.78 8.25
C VAL A 160 17.75 -5.57 7.33
#